data_AF-A0A7X6TJQ9-F1
#
_entry.id   AF-A0A7X6TJQ9-F1
#
_cell.length_a   1.000
_cell.length_b   1.000
_cell.length_c   1.000
_cell.angle_alpha   90.00
_cell.angle_beta   90.00
_cell.angle_gamma   90.00
#
_symmetry.space_group_name_H-M   'P 1'
#
loop_
_entity.id
_entity.type
_entity.pdbx_description
1 polymer ?
#
loop_
_entity_poly.entity_id
_entity_poly.type
_entity_poly.pdbx_seq_one_letter_code
_entity_poly.pdbx_strand_id
1 'polypeptide(L)'
;IKLVPFLCVVLTLMFLYLFFPHVKVRTGAAFAGALFAALFWFIVQKIYVVLQVGVANYNAIYGSFATIPLMLIWLQTGWTFILLGAVLAHAVQHHRHYRPAGAPLTPQRRLQTAIDILLAVYADFAQRQPTRLARLADRLPHTRPADVETVARLLARGGALGFREADGEETLVPVTPAENLRGSEIVRLVLGDETLPTGSGQLAAEAVAAAGRSLDSRLDLARLAAPQIEQSPSRPSLPLQDTPAGAPADPPVTPPR
;
A
#
# COMPACT_ATOMS: atom_id res chain seq x y z
N ILE A 1 -24.55 -29.45 28.96
CA ILE A 1 -24.62 -28.18 28.19
C ILE A 1 -25.84 -28.31 27.28
N LYS A 2 -26.80 -27.39 27.32
CA LYS A 2 -27.90 -27.41 26.35
C LYS A 2 -27.29 -27.05 24.99
N LEU A 3 -27.37 -27.95 24.01
CA LEU A 3 -26.72 -27.78 22.70
C LEU A 3 -27.34 -26.63 21.90
N VAL A 4 -28.65 -26.39 22.11
CA VAL A 4 -29.43 -25.34 21.45
C VAL A 4 -28.86 -23.94 21.67
N PRO A 5 -28.68 -23.42 22.91
CA PRO A 5 -28.11 -22.09 23.12
C PRO A 5 -26.67 -21.96 22.62
N PHE A 6 -25.88 -23.04 22.64
CA PHE A 6 -24.53 -23.02 22.07
C PHE A 6 -24.58 -22.78 20.56
N LEU A 7 -25.43 -23.52 19.85
CA LEU A 7 -25.58 -23.39 18.41
C LEU A 7 -26.12 -22.00 18.03
N CYS A 8 -27.07 -21.45 18.78
CA CYS A 8 -27.58 -20.09 18.55
C CYS A 8 -26.47 -19.04 18.67
N VAL A 9 -25.61 -19.11 19.70
CA VAL A 9 -24.50 -18.16 19.88
C VAL A 9 -23.50 -18.26 18.73
N VAL A 10 -23.13 -19.49 18.32
CA VAL A 10 -22.25 -19.70 17.16
C VAL A 10 -22.85 -19.09 15.91
N LEU A 11 -24.14 -19.31 15.64
CA LEU A 11 -24.82 -18.79 14.46
C LEU A 11 -24.88 -17.25 14.46
N THR A 12 -25.23 -16.66 15.61
CA THR A 12 -25.29 -15.19 15.77
C THR A 12 -23.91 -14.56 15.58
N LEU A 13 -22.86 -15.12 16.18
CA LEU A 13 -21.49 -14.61 16.02
C LEU A 13 -20.98 -14.80 14.59
N MET A 14 -21.30 -15.92 13.95
CA MET A 14 -20.99 -16.14 12.54
C MET A 14 -21.68 -15.10 11.65
N PHE A 15 -22.96 -14.80 11.89
CA PHE A 15 -23.70 -13.78 11.16
C PHE A 15 -23.09 -12.39 11.38
N LEU A 16 -22.78 -12.04 12.63
CA LEU A 16 -22.10 -10.80 12.99
C LEU A 16 -20.76 -10.67 12.22
N TYR A 17 -19.93 -11.71 12.20
CA TYR A 17 -18.65 -11.69 11.49
C TYR A 17 -18.78 -11.69 9.97
N LEU A 18 -19.94 -12.01 9.41
CA LEU A 18 -20.16 -12.01 7.97
C LEU A 18 -20.75 -10.69 7.47
N PHE A 19 -21.62 -10.05 8.27
CA PHE A 19 -22.38 -8.87 7.86
C PHE A 19 -21.78 -7.54 8.33
N PHE A 20 -21.15 -7.50 9.51
CA PHE A 20 -20.62 -6.26 10.07
C PHE A 20 -19.26 -5.79 9.52
N PRO A 21 -18.29 -6.66 9.16
CA PRO A 21 -17.01 -6.18 8.67
C PRO A 21 -17.13 -5.60 7.26
N HIS A 22 -16.41 -4.50 7.00
CA HIS A 22 -16.25 -3.92 5.65
C HIS A 22 -15.48 -4.84 4.69
N VAL A 23 -14.84 -5.90 5.21
CA VAL A 23 -14.07 -6.88 4.43
C VAL A 23 -14.86 -8.18 4.29
N LYS A 24 -14.96 -8.69 3.05
CA LYS A 24 -15.71 -9.92 2.75
C LYS A 24 -15.04 -11.12 3.40
N VAL A 25 -15.66 -11.69 4.44
CA VAL A 25 -15.13 -12.87 5.15
C VAL A 25 -15.65 -14.17 4.50
N ARG A 26 -14.79 -15.17 4.29
CA ARG A 26 -15.20 -16.52 3.83
C ARG A 26 -15.97 -17.22 4.94
N THR A 27 -17.08 -17.87 4.60
CA THR A 27 -17.97 -18.56 5.55
C THR A 27 -17.25 -19.58 6.45
N GLY A 28 -16.27 -20.32 5.92
CA GLY A 28 -15.47 -21.27 6.71
C GLY A 28 -14.57 -20.60 7.76
N ALA A 29 -14.03 -19.41 7.47
CA ALA A 29 -13.21 -18.67 8.42
C ALA A 29 -14.07 -17.96 9.48
N ALA A 30 -15.23 -17.42 9.08
CA ALA A 30 -16.23 -16.88 10.00
C ALA A 30 -16.72 -17.96 10.99
N PHE A 31 -16.95 -19.20 10.53
CA PHE A 31 -17.33 -20.31 11.40
C PHE A 31 -16.23 -20.66 12.42
N ALA A 32 -14.96 -20.71 12.01
CA ALA A 32 -13.85 -20.98 12.91
C ALA A 32 -13.72 -19.90 14.02
N GLY A 33 -13.82 -18.63 13.64
CA GLY A 33 -13.81 -17.52 14.61
C GLY A 33 -15.05 -17.52 15.53
N ALA A 34 -16.23 -17.84 14.98
CA ALA A 34 -17.47 -17.92 15.76
C ALA A 34 -17.45 -19.07 16.76
N LEU A 35 -16.91 -20.23 16.39
CA LEU A 35 -16.75 -21.37 17.29
C LEU A 35 -15.79 -21.04 18.45
N PHE A 36 -14.67 -20.38 18.15
CA PHE A 36 -13.71 -19.92 19.16
C PHE A 36 -14.35 -18.92 20.14
N ALA A 37 -15.02 -17.89 19.62
CA ALA A 37 -15.67 -16.88 20.44
C ALA A 37 -16.83 -17.46 21.27
N ALA A 38 -17.64 -18.35 20.71
CA ALA A 38 -18.71 -19.02 21.42
C ALA A 38 -18.17 -19.89 22.58
N LEU A 39 -17.09 -20.64 22.36
CA LEU A 39 -16.47 -21.44 23.41
C LEU A 39 -16.03 -20.56 24.60
N PHE A 40 -15.33 -19.47 24.31
CA PHE A 40 -14.89 -18.52 25.34
C PHE A 40 -16.06 -17.81 26.03
N TRP A 41 -17.11 -17.46 25.30
CA TRP A 41 -18.32 -16.86 25.85
C TRP A 41 -18.90 -17.72 26.98
N PHE A 42 -19.05 -19.04 26.77
CA PHE A 42 -19.58 -19.94 27.79
C PHE A 42 -18.63 -20.14 28.98
N ILE A 43 -17.31 -20.12 28.75
CA ILE A 43 -16.32 -20.21 29.83
C ILE A 43 -16.43 -18.97 30.73
N VAL A 44 -16.42 -17.78 30.12
CA VAL A 44 -16.51 -16.49 30.82
C VAL A 44 -17.86 -16.35 31.53
N GLN A 45 -18.95 -16.78 30.90
CA GLN A 45 -20.28 -16.82 31.52
C GLN A 45 -20.31 -17.72 32.76
N LYS A 46 -19.71 -18.91 32.72
CA LYS A 46 -19.62 -19.78 33.90
C LYS A 46 -18.81 -19.15 35.02
N ILE A 47 -17.65 -18.57 34.70
CA ILE A 47 -16.79 -17.89 35.69
C ILE A 47 -17.57 -16.76 36.36
N TYR A 48 -18.29 -15.96 35.58
CA TYR A 48 -19.13 -14.88 36.10
C TYR A 48 -20.20 -15.37 37.06
N VAL A 49 -20.95 -16.41 36.70
CA VAL A 49 -22.00 -16.97 37.58
C VAL A 49 -21.40 -17.48 38.89
N VAL A 50 -20.27 -18.18 38.85
CA VAL A 50 -19.60 -18.69 40.06
C VAL A 50 -19.12 -17.54 40.95
N LEU A 51 -18.49 -16.52 40.37
CA LEU A 51 -18.01 -15.35 41.12
C LEU A 51 -19.18 -14.56 41.70
N GLN A 52 -20.27 -14.39 40.96
CA GLN A 52 -21.44 -13.64 41.40
C GLN A 52 -22.13 -14.32 42.57
N VAL A 53 -22.31 -15.66 42.52
CA VAL A 53 -22.86 -16.43 43.63
C VAL A 53 -21.95 -16.38 44.86
N GLY A 54 -20.63 -16.51 44.67
CA GLY A 54 -19.67 -16.41 45.77
C GLY A 54 -19.70 -15.05 46.47
N VAL A 55 -19.70 -13.96 45.70
CA VAL A 55 -19.74 -12.58 46.20
C VAL A 55 -21.07 -12.25 46.88
N ALA A 56 -22.19 -12.74 46.34
CA ALA A 56 -23.52 -12.56 46.94
C ALA A 56 -23.65 -13.23 48.32
N ASN A 57 -22.97 -14.36 48.52
CA ASN A 57 -23.00 -15.13 49.77
C ASN A 57 -22.08 -14.58 50.89
N TYR A 58 -21.12 -13.70 50.57
CA TYR A 58 -20.11 -13.23 51.54
C TYR A 58 -20.56 -12.05 52.42
N ASN A 59 -21.41 -11.14 51.91
CA ASN A 59 -22.06 -10.07 52.68
C ASN A 59 -23.13 -9.39 51.82
N ALA A 60 -24.41 -9.37 52.24
CA ALA A 60 -25.51 -8.89 51.40
C ALA A 60 -25.38 -7.40 50.96
N ILE A 61 -24.78 -6.56 51.81
CA ILE A 61 -24.56 -5.13 51.53
C ILE A 61 -23.46 -4.95 50.47
N TYR A 62 -22.32 -5.62 50.66
CA TYR A 62 -21.17 -5.51 49.74
C TYR A 62 -21.33 -6.34 48.47
N GLY A 63 -22.11 -7.42 48.52
CA GLY A 63 -22.39 -8.30 47.37
C GLY A 63 -23.24 -7.61 46.30
N SER A 64 -24.21 -6.79 46.72
CA SER A 64 -25.04 -6.01 45.80
C SER A 64 -24.20 -4.94 45.08
N PHE A 65 -23.32 -4.24 45.81
CA PHE A 65 -22.40 -3.26 45.21
C PHE A 65 -21.39 -3.92 44.26
N ALA A 66 -20.80 -5.05 44.65
CA ALA A 66 -19.82 -5.78 43.85
C ALA A 66 -20.40 -6.43 42.58
N THR A 67 -21.72 -6.56 42.47
CA THR A 67 -22.38 -7.06 41.26
C THR A 67 -22.13 -6.16 40.05
N ILE A 68 -22.12 -4.83 40.22
CA ILE A 68 -21.94 -3.89 39.11
C ILE A 68 -20.50 -3.97 38.54
N PRO A 69 -19.41 -3.86 39.34
CA PRO A 69 -18.06 -4.04 38.83
C PRO A 69 -17.84 -5.42 38.20
N LEU A 70 -18.39 -6.47 38.81
CA LEU A 70 -18.24 -7.83 38.27
C LEU A 70 -18.95 -7.99 36.92
N MET A 71 -20.13 -7.38 36.76
CA MET A 71 -20.85 -7.31 35.49
C MET A 71 -20.04 -6.55 34.43
N LEU A 72 -19.42 -5.43 34.79
CA LEU A 72 -18.57 -4.65 33.87
C LEU A 72 -17.36 -5.44 33.39
N ILE A 73 -16.69 -6.19 34.29
CA ILE A 73 -15.57 -7.07 33.93
C ILE A 73 -16.03 -8.18 32.99
N TRP A 74 -17.18 -8.81 33.29
CA TRP A 74 -17.77 -9.84 32.44
C TRP A 74 -18.09 -9.30 31.04
N LEU A 75 -18.70 -8.11 30.96
CA LEU A 75 -19.03 -7.45 29.72
C LEU A 75 -17.77 -7.13 28.91
N GLN A 76 -16.77 -6.49 29.53
CA GLN A 76 -15.49 -6.16 28.90
C GLN A 76 -14.81 -7.40 28.32
N THR A 77 -14.77 -8.48 29.12
CA THR A 77 -14.14 -9.74 28.74
C THR A 77 -14.93 -10.42 27.61
N GLY A 78 -16.26 -10.41 27.67
CA GLY A 78 -17.15 -10.93 26.63
C GLY A 78 -16.91 -10.25 25.28
N TRP A 79 -16.94 -8.92 25.23
CA TRP A 79 -16.66 -8.16 24.00
C TRP A 79 -15.24 -8.38 23.49
N THR A 80 -14.25 -8.50 24.38
CA THR A 80 -12.87 -8.80 23.99
C THR A 80 -12.78 -10.13 23.24
N PHE A 81 -13.44 -11.19 23.71
CA PHE A 81 -13.42 -12.48 23.03
C PHE A 81 -14.21 -12.50 21.72
N ILE A 82 -15.30 -11.72 21.64
CA ILE A 82 -16.03 -11.52 20.37
C ILE A 82 -15.12 -10.85 19.34
N LEU A 83 -14.46 -9.75 19.71
CA LEU A 83 -13.52 -9.07 18.80
C LEU A 83 -12.32 -9.95 18.44
N LEU A 84 -11.79 -10.71 19.41
CA LEU A 84 -10.69 -11.64 19.17
C LEU A 84 -11.09 -12.75 18.19
N GLY A 85 -12.32 -13.27 18.28
CA GLY A 85 -12.86 -14.22 17.32
C GLY A 85 -12.97 -13.65 15.90
N ALA A 86 -13.33 -12.38 15.76
CA ALA A 86 -13.35 -11.69 14.47
C ALA A 86 -11.93 -11.54 13.87
N VAL A 87 -10.95 -11.14 14.70
CA VAL A 87 -9.54 -11.09 14.30
C VAL A 87 -9.04 -12.47 13.88
N LEU A 88 -9.41 -13.52 14.61
CA LEU A 88 -9.05 -14.90 14.28
C LEU A 88 -9.69 -15.34 12.96
N ALA A 89 -10.97 -15.03 12.71
CA ALA A 89 -11.62 -15.30 11.43
C ALA A 89 -10.89 -14.61 10.27
N HIS A 90 -10.53 -13.33 10.46
CA HIS A 90 -9.75 -12.59 9.47
C HIS A 90 -8.37 -13.23 9.22
N ALA A 91 -7.66 -13.60 10.29
CA ALA A 91 -6.34 -14.24 10.22
C ALA A 91 -6.40 -15.60 9.52
N VAL A 92 -7.39 -16.44 9.86
CA VAL A 92 -7.62 -17.75 9.24
C VAL A 92 -8.00 -17.61 7.77
N GLN A 93 -8.71 -16.55 7.37
CA GLN A 93 -8.97 -16.34 5.95
C GLN A 93 -7.75 -15.86 5.17
N HIS A 94 -6.97 -14.96 5.77
CA HIS A 94 -5.86 -14.31 5.09
C HIS A 94 -4.54 -15.04 5.28
N HIS A 95 -4.46 -16.16 6.02
CA HIS A 95 -3.20 -16.90 6.25
C HIS A 95 -2.42 -17.24 4.97
N ARG A 96 -3.12 -17.53 3.86
CA ARG A 96 -2.50 -17.84 2.56
C ARG A 96 -2.06 -16.60 1.77
N HIS A 97 -2.61 -15.44 2.08
CA HIS A 97 -2.28 -14.14 1.48
C HIS A 97 -1.56 -13.19 2.44
N TYR A 98 -1.29 -13.63 3.67
CA TYR A 98 -0.48 -12.94 4.66
C TYR A 98 0.98 -13.05 4.23
N ARG A 99 1.36 -12.20 3.28
CA ARG A 99 2.75 -11.78 3.19
C ARG A 99 2.94 -10.74 4.27
N PRO A 100 3.80 -10.96 5.28
CA PRO A 100 4.13 -9.91 6.23
C PRO A 100 4.56 -8.68 5.44
N ALA A 101 4.19 -7.49 5.90
CA ALA A 101 4.81 -6.26 5.43
C ALA A 101 6.34 -6.45 5.54
N GLY A 102 7.05 -6.48 4.41
CA GLY A 102 8.47 -6.85 4.35
C GLY A 102 8.82 -8.24 3.84
N ALA A 103 7.90 -9.02 3.26
CA ALA A 103 8.31 -10.18 2.45
C ALA A 103 9.30 -9.70 1.36
N PRO A 104 10.54 -10.22 1.32
CA PRO A 104 11.59 -9.61 0.51
C PRO A 104 11.16 -9.63 -0.95
N LEU A 105 11.09 -8.44 -1.55
CA LEU A 105 10.99 -8.31 -3.00
C LEU A 105 12.15 -9.09 -3.61
N THR A 106 11.90 -9.79 -4.72
CA THR A 106 13.01 -10.34 -5.49
C THR A 106 13.95 -9.19 -5.88
N PRO A 107 15.27 -9.39 -5.91
CA PRO A 107 16.22 -8.32 -6.22
C PRO A 107 15.86 -7.56 -7.51
N GLN A 108 15.38 -8.30 -8.52
CA GLN A 108 14.89 -7.73 -9.77
C GLN A 108 13.66 -6.83 -9.60
N ARG A 109 12.64 -7.26 -8.85
CA ARG A 109 11.45 -6.42 -8.60
C ARG A 109 11.79 -5.20 -7.76
N ARG A 110 12.68 -5.35 -6.79
CA ARG A 110 13.16 -4.22 -5.97
C ARG A 110 13.84 -3.17 -6.84
N LEU A 111 14.68 -3.60 -7.79
CA LEU A 111 15.34 -2.71 -8.74
C LEU A 111 14.35 -2.05 -9.70
N GLN A 112 13.38 -2.81 -10.23
CA GLN A 112 12.31 -2.27 -11.06
C GLN A 112 11.54 -1.16 -10.31
N THR A 113 11.06 -1.45 -9.10
CA THR A 113 10.32 -0.47 -8.28
C THR A 113 11.18 0.75 -7.96
N ALA A 114 12.48 0.58 -7.70
CA ALA A 114 13.37 1.70 -7.44
C ALA A 114 13.50 2.62 -8.66
N ILE A 115 13.67 2.05 -9.86
CA ILE A 115 13.75 2.81 -11.11
C ILE A 115 12.42 3.52 -11.40
N ASP A 116 11.29 2.83 -11.25
CA ASP A 116 9.95 3.39 -11.45
C ASP A 116 9.69 4.60 -10.54
N ILE A 117 10.06 4.49 -9.24
CA ILE A 117 9.96 5.58 -8.27
C ILE A 117 10.85 6.75 -8.67
N LEU A 118 12.13 6.49 -9.01
CA LEU A 118 13.06 7.54 -9.40
C LEU A 118 12.55 8.29 -10.65
N LEU A 119 12.14 7.57 -11.69
CA LEU A 119 11.59 8.18 -12.91
C LEU A 119 10.37 9.07 -12.61
N ALA A 120 9.44 8.58 -11.80
CA ALA A 120 8.25 9.35 -11.43
C ALA A 120 8.59 10.60 -10.61
N VAL A 121 9.47 10.48 -9.61
CA VAL A 121 9.89 11.60 -8.75
C VAL A 121 10.66 12.66 -9.55
N TYR A 122 11.59 12.26 -10.42
CA TYR A 122 12.33 13.22 -11.24
C TYR A 122 11.45 13.89 -12.32
N ALA A 123 10.50 13.16 -12.90
CA ALA A 123 9.56 13.74 -13.87
C ALA A 123 8.64 14.78 -13.20
N ASP A 124 8.10 14.48 -12.02
CA ASP A 124 7.27 15.42 -11.26
C ASP A 124 8.10 16.62 -10.78
N PHE A 125 9.34 16.39 -10.34
CA PHE A 125 10.25 17.45 -9.94
C PHE A 125 10.58 18.40 -11.10
N ALA A 126 10.82 17.89 -12.31
CA ALA A 126 11.02 18.68 -13.51
C ALA A 126 9.79 19.57 -13.83
N GLN A 127 8.58 19.08 -13.52
CA GLN A 127 7.32 19.83 -13.66
C GLN A 127 6.98 20.70 -12.44
N ARG A 128 7.87 20.80 -11.43
CA ARG A 128 7.66 21.50 -10.15
C ARG A 128 6.41 21.03 -9.39
N GLN A 129 6.05 19.75 -9.53
CA GLN A 129 4.95 19.12 -8.81
C GLN A 129 5.45 18.31 -7.61
N PRO A 130 4.74 18.32 -6.47
CA PRO A 130 5.08 17.49 -5.32
C PRO A 130 4.69 16.03 -5.58
N THR A 131 5.65 15.11 -5.48
CA THR A 131 5.39 13.66 -5.55
C THR A 131 4.95 13.13 -4.19
N ARG A 132 3.64 13.11 -3.96
CA ARG A 132 3.04 12.52 -2.75
C ARG A 132 3.14 10.99 -2.80
N LEU A 133 3.57 10.37 -1.70
CA LEU A 133 3.76 8.92 -1.63
C LEU A 133 2.46 8.15 -1.94
N ALA A 134 1.32 8.64 -1.45
CA ALA A 134 0.00 8.06 -1.70
C ALA A 134 -0.36 8.06 -3.19
N ARG A 135 -0.16 9.18 -3.89
CA ARG A 135 -0.44 9.28 -5.34
C ARG A 135 0.56 8.49 -6.18
N LEU A 136 1.80 8.37 -5.71
CA LEU A 136 2.82 7.59 -6.41
C LEU A 136 2.46 6.10 -6.44
N ALA A 137 1.91 5.57 -5.34
CA ALA A 137 1.41 4.20 -5.29
C ALA A 137 0.29 3.96 -6.31
N ASP A 138 -0.62 4.93 -6.50
CA ASP A 138 -1.71 4.83 -7.46
C ASP A 138 -1.24 4.90 -8.93
N ARG A 139 -0.15 5.63 -9.20
CA ARG A 139 0.44 5.77 -10.56
C ARG A 139 1.25 4.55 -11.01
N LEU A 140 1.58 3.64 -10.09
CA LEU A 140 2.37 2.44 -10.35
C LEU A 140 1.49 1.18 -10.30
N PRO A 141 0.68 0.89 -11.33
CA PRO A 141 -0.36 -0.17 -11.30
C PRO A 141 0.20 -1.59 -11.10
N HIS A 142 1.50 -1.78 -11.37
CA HIS A 142 2.17 -3.08 -11.24
C HIS A 142 2.88 -3.28 -9.89
N THR A 143 2.84 -2.29 -9.02
CA THR A 143 3.57 -2.28 -7.74
C THR A 143 2.60 -2.12 -6.58
N ARG A 144 2.82 -2.83 -5.48
CA ARG A 144 1.96 -2.70 -4.29
C ARG A 144 2.34 -1.44 -3.51
N PRO A 145 1.39 -0.76 -2.86
CA PRO A 145 1.69 0.44 -2.06
C PRO A 145 2.76 0.22 -1.00
N ALA A 146 2.72 -0.93 -0.30
CA ALA A 146 3.72 -1.29 0.71
C ALA A 146 5.13 -1.52 0.13
N ASP A 147 5.22 -2.03 -1.10
CA ASP A 147 6.49 -2.24 -1.78
C ASP A 147 7.08 -0.89 -2.21
N VAL A 148 6.24 0.03 -2.71
CA VAL A 148 6.64 1.42 -3.05
C VAL A 148 7.21 2.12 -1.82
N GLU A 149 6.51 2.07 -0.69
CA GLU A 149 6.97 2.67 0.56
C GLU A 149 8.30 2.08 1.03
N THR A 150 8.43 0.75 1.01
CA THR A 150 9.66 0.06 1.44
C THR A 150 10.86 0.48 0.60
N VAL A 151 10.69 0.55 -0.73
CA VAL A 151 11.77 0.94 -1.65
C VAL A 151 12.04 2.45 -1.59
N ALA A 152 11.01 3.29 -1.45
CA ALA A 152 11.18 4.72 -1.26
C ALA A 152 11.99 5.05 0.02
N ARG A 153 11.69 4.36 1.13
CA ARG A 153 12.47 4.47 2.38
C ARG A 153 13.91 4.01 2.22
N LEU A 154 14.16 2.97 1.42
CA LEU A 154 15.52 2.54 1.08
C LEU A 154 16.27 3.60 0.26
N LEU A 155 15.63 4.14 -0.79
CA LEU A 155 16.20 5.19 -1.62
C LEU A 155 16.52 6.45 -0.80
N ALA A 156 15.67 6.77 0.18
CA ALA A 156 15.90 7.90 1.07
C ALA A 156 17.07 7.69 2.03
N ARG A 157 17.19 6.49 2.63
CA ARG A 157 18.34 6.14 3.49
C ARG A 157 19.66 6.16 2.73
N GLY A 158 19.63 5.76 1.47
CA GLY A 158 20.80 5.80 0.60
C GLY A 158 21.12 7.18 0.01
N GLY A 159 20.33 8.22 0.34
CA GLY A 159 20.61 9.61 -0.09
C GLY A 159 20.20 9.94 -1.52
N ALA A 160 19.58 9.01 -2.26
CA ALA A 160 19.07 9.31 -3.60
C ALA A 160 17.80 10.18 -3.55
N LEU A 161 16.93 9.91 -2.56
CA LEU A 161 15.68 10.63 -2.32
C LEU A 161 15.63 11.20 -0.90
N GLY A 162 14.67 12.06 -0.64
CA GLY A 162 14.38 12.63 0.67
C GLY A 162 12.87 12.68 0.90
N PHE A 163 12.47 12.55 2.16
CA PHE A 163 11.09 12.82 2.56
C PHE A 163 11.00 14.24 3.09
N ARG A 164 10.03 15.00 2.60
CA ARG A 164 9.64 16.29 3.14
C ARG A 164 8.17 16.24 3.48
N GLU A 165 7.85 16.66 4.69
CA GLU A 165 6.47 16.85 5.11
C GLU A 165 5.98 18.19 4.56
N ALA A 166 4.95 18.16 3.73
CA ALA A 166 4.32 19.34 3.17
C ALA A 166 2.81 19.15 3.24
N ASP A 167 2.10 20.11 3.84
CA ASP A 167 0.63 20.09 3.93
C ASP A 167 0.08 18.83 4.65
N GLY A 168 0.81 18.32 5.65
CA GLY A 168 0.44 17.12 6.41
C GLY A 168 0.59 15.79 5.66
N GLU A 169 1.16 15.79 4.45
CA GLU A 169 1.45 14.59 3.67
C GLU A 169 2.97 14.41 3.41
N GLU A 170 3.43 13.15 3.45
CA GLU A 170 4.80 12.81 3.07
C GLU A 170 4.99 12.98 1.56
N THR A 171 5.86 13.93 1.19
CA THR A 171 6.26 14.21 -0.19
C THR A 171 7.68 13.74 -0.43
N LEU A 172 7.89 13.00 -1.52
CA LEU A 172 9.19 12.56 -2.00
C LEU A 172 9.84 13.67 -2.83
N VAL A 173 11.10 13.95 -2.55
CA VAL A 173 11.92 14.90 -3.30
C VAL A 173 13.28 14.28 -3.65
N PRO A 174 13.84 14.57 -4.82
CA PRO A 174 15.20 14.16 -5.15
C PRO A 174 16.20 14.95 -4.30
N VAL A 175 17.17 14.25 -3.69
CA VAL A 175 18.27 14.87 -2.92
C VAL A 175 19.50 15.04 -3.81
N THR A 176 19.74 14.06 -4.67
CA THR A 176 20.80 14.12 -5.68
C THR A 176 20.24 14.71 -6.98
N PRO A 177 21.00 15.53 -7.72
CA PRO A 177 20.63 15.93 -9.07
C PRO A 177 20.56 14.72 -10.02
N ALA A 178 19.64 14.76 -10.99
CA ALA A 178 19.43 13.66 -11.96
C ALA A 178 20.70 13.30 -12.74
N GLU A 179 21.56 14.30 -13.00
CA GLU A 179 22.82 14.15 -13.75
C GLU A 179 23.90 13.42 -12.95
N ASN A 180 23.82 13.46 -11.62
CA ASN A 180 24.82 12.87 -10.74
C ASN A 180 24.44 11.46 -10.29
N LEU A 181 23.16 11.07 -10.41
CA LEU A 181 22.70 9.77 -9.97
C LEU A 181 23.00 8.69 -11.01
N ARG A 182 23.98 7.84 -10.71
CA ARG A 182 24.42 6.77 -11.61
C ARG A 182 23.59 5.49 -11.43
N GLY A 183 23.38 4.74 -12.49
CA GLY A 183 22.78 3.40 -12.45
C GLY A 183 23.55 2.43 -11.55
N SER A 184 24.88 2.52 -11.51
CA SER A 184 25.72 1.74 -10.58
C SER A 184 25.47 2.06 -9.12
N GLU A 185 25.16 3.32 -8.80
CA GLU A 185 24.80 3.75 -7.46
C GLU A 185 23.41 3.22 -7.08
N ILE A 186 22.43 3.28 -7.99
CA ILE A 186 21.08 2.72 -7.78
C ILE A 186 21.16 1.20 -7.53
N VAL A 187 21.92 0.48 -8.34
CA VAL A 187 22.07 -0.98 -8.19
C VAL A 187 22.70 -1.32 -6.84
N ARG A 188 23.76 -0.59 -6.43
CA ARG A 188 24.39 -0.76 -5.11
C ARG A 188 23.43 -0.43 -3.96
N LEU A 189 22.63 0.64 -4.09
CA LEU A 189 21.65 1.01 -3.08
C LEU A 189 20.62 -0.11 -2.84
N VAL A 190 20.16 -0.71 -3.93
CA VAL A 190 19.03 -1.64 -3.93
C VAL A 190 19.46 -3.07 -3.59
N LEU A 191 20.59 -3.52 -4.15
CA LEU A 191 21.12 -4.88 -3.98
C LEU A 191 22.10 -4.98 -2.80
N GLY A 192 22.63 -3.87 -2.30
CA GLY A 192 23.62 -3.82 -1.23
C GLY A 192 25.06 -3.85 -1.75
N ASP A 193 25.98 -3.52 -0.85
CA ASP A 193 27.43 -3.54 -1.06
C ASP A 193 28.18 -4.48 -0.11
N GLU A 194 27.44 -5.28 0.66
CA GLU A 194 28.01 -6.27 1.58
C GLU A 194 28.71 -7.40 0.81
N THR A 195 30.03 -7.29 0.69
CA THR A 195 30.86 -8.33 0.07
C THR A 195 31.58 -9.14 1.14
N LEU A 196 31.32 -10.45 1.18
CA LEU A 196 32.11 -11.36 2.01
C LEU A 196 33.46 -11.64 1.32
N PRO A 197 34.58 -11.73 2.08
CA PRO A 197 35.91 -12.05 1.54
C PRO A 197 36.04 -13.54 1.20
N THR A 198 35.17 -14.01 0.31
CA THR A 198 35.09 -15.38 -0.20
C THR A 198 35.07 -15.33 -1.72
N GLY A 199 35.53 -16.38 -2.41
CA GLY A 199 35.51 -16.42 -3.88
C GLY A 199 34.10 -16.22 -4.46
N SER A 200 33.07 -16.80 -3.82
CA SER A 200 31.67 -16.58 -4.18
C SER A 200 31.20 -15.16 -3.90
N GLY A 201 31.66 -14.53 -2.82
CA GLY A 201 31.39 -13.12 -2.53
C GLY A 201 31.97 -12.16 -3.57
N GLN A 202 33.16 -12.45 -4.09
CA GLN A 202 33.77 -11.67 -5.18
C GLN A 202 33.01 -11.82 -6.50
N LEU A 203 32.57 -13.03 -6.85
CA LEU A 203 31.75 -13.27 -8.04
C LEU A 203 30.40 -12.52 -7.95
N ALA A 204 29.77 -12.53 -6.78
CA ALA A 204 28.55 -11.77 -6.55
C ALA A 204 28.78 -10.25 -6.69
N ALA A 205 29.88 -9.73 -6.11
CA ALA A 205 30.26 -8.33 -6.24
C ALA A 205 30.52 -7.93 -7.70
N GLU A 206 31.17 -8.80 -8.47
CA GLU A 206 31.42 -8.58 -9.89
C GLU A 206 30.13 -8.54 -10.71
N ALA A 207 29.18 -9.44 -10.43
CA ALA A 207 27.87 -9.46 -11.06
C ALA A 207 27.07 -8.16 -10.77
N VAL A 208 27.07 -7.70 -9.52
CA VAL A 208 26.42 -6.44 -9.12
C VAL A 208 27.09 -5.24 -9.81
N ALA A 209 28.43 -5.22 -9.87
CA ALA A 209 29.17 -4.16 -10.55
C ALA A 209 28.92 -4.15 -12.06
N ALA A 210 28.82 -5.32 -12.70
CA ALA A 210 28.49 -5.46 -14.12
C ALA A 210 27.07 -4.96 -14.42
N ALA A 211 26.09 -5.30 -13.58
CA ALA A 211 24.74 -4.79 -13.67
C ALA A 211 24.70 -3.25 -13.57
N GLY A 212 25.45 -2.69 -12.61
CA GLY A 212 25.61 -1.24 -12.45
C GLY A 212 26.15 -0.55 -13.70
N ARG A 213 27.26 -1.06 -14.27
CA ARG A 213 27.84 -0.53 -15.52
C ARG A 213 26.88 -0.63 -16.71
N SER A 214 26.13 -1.72 -16.80
CA SER A 214 25.12 -1.87 -17.86
C SER A 214 24.00 -0.84 -17.69
N LEU A 215 23.59 -0.54 -16.46
CA LEU A 215 22.53 0.44 -16.20
C LEU A 215 23.02 1.88 -16.47
N ASP A 216 24.27 2.20 -16.11
CA ASP A 216 24.90 3.50 -16.41
C ASP A 216 24.85 3.85 -17.91
N SER A 217 24.99 2.85 -18.79
CA SER A 217 24.96 3.06 -20.24
C SER A 217 23.55 3.28 -20.82
N ARG A 218 22.49 2.90 -20.09
CA ARG A 218 21.10 2.85 -20.59
C ARG A 218 20.16 3.82 -19.89
N LEU A 219 20.43 4.14 -18.62
CA LEU A 219 19.57 4.95 -17.78
C LEU A 219 20.12 6.38 -17.73
N ASP A 220 19.61 7.23 -18.61
CA ASP A 220 19.82 8.67 -18.53
C ASP A 220 18.59 9.31 -17.89
N LEU A 221 18.62 9.45 -16.56
CA LEU A 221 17.49 9.98 -15.78
C LEU A 221 17.13 11.40 -16.20
N ALA A 222 18.12 12.22 -16.58
CA ALA A 222 17.89 13.58 -17.04
C ALA A 222 17.12 13.61 -18.37
N ARG A 223 17.46 12.72 -19.32
CA ARG A 223 16.71 12.59 -20.58
C ARG A 223 15.33 11.97 -20.42
N LEU A 224 15.19 10.98 -19.53
CA LEU A 224 13.94 10.25 -19.34
C LEU A 224 12.91 11.03 -18.51
N ALA A 225 13.39 11.92 -17.62
CA ALA A 225 12.54 12.81 -16.82
C ALA A 225 12.21 14.13 -17.54
N ALA A 226 12.94 14.48 -18.60
CA ALA A 226 12.63 15.66 -19.40
C ALA A 226 11.23 15.51 -20.01
N PRO A 227 10.34 16.50 -19.85
CA PRO A 227 9.04 16.46 -20.52
C PRO A 227 9.29 16.37 -22.02
N GLN A 228 8.56 15.48 -22.71
CA GLN A 228 8.59 15.29 -24.16
C GLN A 228 8.08 16.55 -24.89
N ILE A 229 8.81 17.67 -24.82
CA ILE A 229 8.38 18.96 -25.38
C ILE A 229 8.73 19.07 -26.88
N GLU A 230 9.59 18.23 -27.45
CA GLU A 230 9.99 18.35 -28.86
C GLU A 230 10.02 17.02 -29.63
N GLN A 231 8.85 16.37 -29.81
CA GLN A 231 8.65 15.45 -30.95
C GLN A 231 7.21 15.52 -31.50
N SER A 232 6.63 16.73 -31.57
CA SER A 232 5.57 16.95 -32.56
C SER A 232 6.29 17.19 -33.90
N PRO A 233 6.16 16.31 -34.90
CA PRO A 233 6.83 16.51 -36.17
C PRO A 233 6.33 17.84 -36.74
N SER A 234 7.28 18.75 -36.99
CA SER A 234 7.07 19.99 -37.72
C SER A 234 6.10 19.73 -38.85
N ARG A 235 4.88 20.27 -38.74
CA ARG A 235 3.93 20.31 -39.86
C ARG A 235 4.72 20.84 -41.05
N PRO A 236 4.81 20.11 -42.17
CA PRO A 236 5.43 20.68 -43.36
C PRO A 236 4.63 21.94 -43.68
N SER A 237 5.30 23.09 -43.67
CA SER A 237 4.77 24.31 -44.24
C SER A 237 4.39 23.99 -45.68
N LEU A 238 3.08 23.91 -45.95
CA LEU A 238 2.56 23.79 -47.31
C LEU A 238 3.23 24.88 -48.15
N PRO A 239 3.81 24.55 -49.30
CA PRO A 239 4.24 25.55 -50.26
C PRO A 239 3.00 26.36 -50.65
N LEU A 240 3.10 27.69 -50.56
CA LEU A 240 2.16 28.62 -51.16
C LEU A 240 1.96 28.20 -52.62
N GLN A 241 0.80 27.63 -52.94
CA GLN A 241 0.39 27.45 -54.33
C GLN A 241 0.08 28.82 -54.88
N ASP A 242 1.02 29.34 -55.67
CA ASP A 242 0.78 30.43 -56.61
C ASP A 242 -0.42 30.07 -57.48
N THR A 243 -1.53 30.78 -57.27
CA THR A 243 -2.68 30.75 -58.18
C THR A 243 -2.45 31.81 -59.25
N PRO A 244 -2.29 31.46 -60.54
CA PRO A 244 -2.21 32.46 -61.59
C PRO A 244 -3.60 33.00 -61.92
N ALA A 245 -3.62 34.30 -62.21
CA ALA A 245 -4.77 35.10 -62.61
C ALA A 245 -5.51 34.57 -63.85
N GLY A 246 -6.84 34.79 -63.90
CA GLY A 246 -7.59 34.61 -65.15
C GLY A 246 -9.13 34.65 -65.09
N ALA A 247 -9.69 35.88 -64.98
CA ALA A 247 -10.95 36.34 -65.62
C ALA A 247 -12.35 35.81 -65.14
N PRO A 248 -13.47 36.47 -65.51
CA PRO A 248 -13.80 37.88 -65.28
C PRO A 248 -15.21 38.11 -64.67
N ALA A 249 -15.37 39.29 -64.04
CA ALA A 249 -16.56 40.11 -63.77
C ALA A 249 -17.98 39.53 -63.91
N ASP A 250 -18.74 39.58 -62.81
CA ASP A 250 -20.22 39.62 -62.77
C ASP A 250 -20.70 41.02 -62.31
N PRO A 251 -21.77 41.60 -62.88
CA PRO A 251 -22.26 42.94 -62.56
C PRO A 251 -23.18 42.96 -61.32
N PRO A 252 -23.47 44.15 -60.73
CA PRO A 252 -24.05 44.24 -59.40
C PRO A 252 -25.58 44.08 -59.41
N VAL A 253 -26.09 43.15 -58.60
CA VAL A 253 -27.52 43.04 -58.31
C VAL A 253 -27.86 43.96 -57.14
N THR A 254 -28.67 44.97 -57.42
CA THR A 254 -29.27 45.91 -56.45
C THR A 254 -30.40 45.22 -55.67
N PRO A 255 -30.64 45.54 -54.37
CA PRO A 255 -31.73 44.94 -53.61
C PRO A 255 -33.03 45.74 -53.75
N PRO A 256 -34.22 45.11 -53.66
CA PRO A 256 -35.45 45.84 -53.36
C PRO A 256 -35.87 45.67 -51.89
N ARG A 257 -36.00 46.84 -51.25
CA ARG A 257 -36.86 47.29 -50.14
C ARG A 257 -37.44 46.27 -49.15
#